data_AF-A0A378TQQ1-F1
#
_entry.id   AF-A0A378TQQ1-F1
#
_cell.length_a   1.000
_cell.length_b   1.000
_cell.length_c   1.000
_cell.angle_alpha   90.00
_cell.angle_beta   90.00
_cell.angle_gamma   90.00
#
_symmetry.space_group_name_H-M   'P 1'
#
loop_
_entity.id
_entity.type
_entity.pdbx_description
1 polymer ?
#
loop_
_entity_poly.entity_id
_entity_poly.type
_entity_poly.pdbx_seq_one_letter_code
_entity_poly.pdbx_strand_id
1 'polypeptide(L)'
;MQYVKTAESNIPFHVSKFENETNKSYPYYQNGKKYALCPTCSTSVQIIGGYNNQAYSAINTKSMYAVHTKGEISGLLFDEDRKLNCIAYRGNRNNWQRIYEKREDVEENKDIEIYIEKNKFQIARDIENIIGFKCFSQKNQQTLKLFESIYQSFKENKGLCMAPEQFIPEYIPLLIIVKSNPVDCWGFVPVGKTKDKIINNASLKPFIFEEKKDNRLETKFKPNFSKSKVELVCVLNDDNDPQHIIIKLLYNEKELILNKIPANMEV
;
A
#
# COMPACT_ATOMS: atom_id res chain seq x y z
N MET A 1 0.44 -9.75 -9.79
CA MET A 1 1.47 -8.79 -9.31
C MET A 1 1.57 -7.64 -10.29
N GLN A 2 1.61 -6.40 -9.81
CA GLN A 2 1.61 -5.19 -10.64
C GLN A 2 2.97 -4.47 -10.63
N TYR A 3 3.89 -4.89 -9.77
CA TYR A 3 5.22 -4.29 -9.66
C TYR A 3 6.32 -5.32 -9.92
N VAL A 4 7.42 -4.85 -10.51
CA VAL A 4 8.63 -5.63 -10.83
C VAL A 4 9.86 -4.80 -10.55
N LYS A 5 11.04 -5.41 -10.57
CA LYS A 5 12.32 -4.71 -10.49
C LYS A 5 13.33 -5.25 -11.51
N THR A 6 14.41 -4.51 -11.71
CA THR A 6 15.55 -4.97 -12.52
C THR A 6 16.64 -5.57 -11.64
N ALA A 7 17.67 -6.17 -12.24
CA ALA A 7 18.84 -6.66 -11.52
C ALA A 7 19.74 -5.51 -11.05
N GLU A 8 19.76 -4.38 -11.77
CA GLU A 8 20.60 -3.23 -11.46
C GLU A 8 19.98 -2.33 -10.37
N SER A 9 18.65 -2.36 -10.24
CA SER A 9 17.91 -1.56 -9.26
C SER A 9 17.02 -2.45 -8.41
N ASN A 10 17.22 -2.42 -7.09
CA ASN A 10 16.33 -3.08 -6.15
C ASN A 10 14.99 -2.34 -5.94
N ILE A 11 14.84 -1.15 -6.53
CA ILE A 11 13.66 -0.31 -6.36
C ILE A 11 12.55 -0.78 -7.32
N PRO A 12 11.39 -1.25 -6.80
CA PRO A 12 10.30 -1.72 -7.63
C PRO A 12 9.62 -0.59 -8.40
N PHE A 13 9.12 -0.92 -9.59
CA PHE A 13 8.31 -0.04 -10.43
C PHE A 13 7.10 -0.78 -10.99
N HIS A 14 6.04 -0.04 -11.30
CA HIS A 14 4.81 -0.60 -11.86
C HIS A 14 5.05 -1.14 -13.28
N VAL A 15 4.46 -2.28 -13.63
CA VAL A 15 4.64 -2.95 -14.94
C VAL A 15 4.32 -2.07 -16.15
N SER A 16 3.47 -1.05 -16.00
CA SER A 16 3.21 -0.08 -17.07
C SER A 16 4.42 0.79 -17.44
N LYS A 17 5.39 0.94 -16.53
CA LYS A 17 6.65 1.67 -16.77
C LYS A 17 7.75 0.79 -17.35
N PHE A 18 7.51 -0.51 -17.50
CA PHE A 18 8.53 -1.49 -17.83
C PHE A 18 9.37 -1.14 -19.06
N GLU A 19 8.75 -0.62 -20.12
CA GLU A 19 9.49 -0.27 -21.33
C GLU A 19 10.49 0.88 -21.10
N ASN A 20 10.13 1.85 -20.25
CA ASN A 20 10.98 3.00 -19.92
C ASN A 20 12.13 2.59 -18.99
N GLU A 21 11.85 1.70 -18.04
CA GLU A 21 12.84 1.30 -17.02
C GLU A 21 13.88 0.32 -17.55
N THR A 22 13.53 -0.49 -18.56
CA THR A 22 14.43 -1.52 -19.11
C THR A 22 15.01 -1.16 -20.47
N ASN A 23 14.57 -0.04 -21.07
CA ASN A 23 15.00 0.42 -22.40
C ASN A 23 14.98 -0.68 -23.48
N LYS A 24 14.09 -1.66 -23.34
CA LYS A 24 13.95 -2.80 -24.26
C LYS A 24 15.21 -3.65 -24.42
N SER A 25 16.10 -3.65 -23.42
CA SER A 25 17.37 -4.36 -23.48
C SER A 25 17.26 -5.81 -22.98
N TYR A 26 18.23 -6.62 -23.42
CA TYR A 26 18.53 -7.88 -22.75
C TYR A 26 18.99 -7.61 -21.31
N PRO A 27 18.61 -8.42 -20.31
CA PRO A 27 17.86 -9.68 -20.39
C PRO A 27 16.33 -9.54 -20.31
N TYR A 28 15.81 -8.33 -20.18
CA TYR A 28 14.38 -8.10 -19.93
C TYR A 28 13.50 -8.35 -21.16
N TYR A 29 14.08 -8.31 -22.36
CA TYR A 29 13.39 -8.58 -23.63
C TYR A 29 14.04 -9.75 -24.36
N GLN A 30 13.32 -10.88 -24.48
CA GLN A 30 13.83 -12.09 -25.13
C GLN A 30 12.72 -12.84 -25.85
N ASN A 31 12.99 -13.29 -27.08
CA ASN A 31 12.08 -14.13 -27.87
C ASN A 31 10.65 -13.58 -27.95
N GLY A 32 10.51 -12.27 -28.14
CA GLY A 32 9.21 -11.58 -28.19
C GLY A 32 8.47 -11.49 -26.85
N LYS A 33 9.10 -11.89 -25.74
CA LYS A 33 8.54 -11.87 -24.39
C LYS A 33 9.27 -10.85 -23.50
N LYS A 34 8.56 -10.40 -22.47
CA LYS A 34 8.98 -9.39 -21.50
C LYS A 34 9.18 -10.05 -20.15
N TYR A 35 10.35 -9.87 -19.55
CA TYR A 35 10.75 -10.48 -18.28
C TYR A 35 11.35 -9.44 -17.34
N ALA A 36 11.24 -9.70 -16.04
CA ALA A 36 11.81 -8.88 -14.98
C ALA A 36 12.11 -9.76 -13.76
N LEU A 37 12.46 -9.15 -12.62
CA LEU A 37 12.57 -9.83 -11.35
C LEU A 37 11.36 -9.50 -10.45
N CYS A 38 10.92 -10.48 -9.68
CA CYS A 38 9.98 -10.26 -8.59
C CYS A 38 10.61 -9.32 -7.56
N PRO A 39 9.92 -8.26 -7.11
CA PRO A 39 10.45 -7.33 -6.11
C PRO A 39 10.75 -8.04 -4.78
N THR A 40 9.98 -9.08 -4.48
CA THR A 40 9.99 -9.83 -3.23
C THR A 40 11.07 -10.93 -3.21
N CYS A 41 11.00 -11.91 -4.12
CA CYS A 41 11.90 -13.07 -4.08
C CYS A 41 13.09 -12.97 -5.06
N SER A 42 13.16 -11.88 -5.84
CA SER A 42 14.17 -11.64 -6.88
C SER A 42 14.28 -12.73 -7.95
N THR A 43 13.30 -13.64 -8.05
CA THR A 43 13.22 -14.65 -9.11
C THR A 43 12.53 -14.09 -10.35
N SER A 44 12.88 -14.62 -11.52
CA SER A 44 12.34 -14.19 -12.80
C SER A 44 10.81 -14.28 -12.88
N VAL A 45 10.24 -13.22 -13.44
CA VAL A 45 8.81 -13.10 -13.74
C VAL A 45 8.63 -12.72 -15.21
N GLN A 46 7.53 -13.18 -15.81
CA GLN A 46 7.10 -12.77 -17.14
C GLN A 46 5.99 -11.72 -17.01
N ILE A 47 6.07 -10.67 -17.82
CA ILE A 47 5.02 -9.66 -17.92
C ILE A 47 4.01 -10.08 -19.01
N ILE A 48 2.75 -10.13 -18.63
CA ILE A 48 1.62 -10.55 -19.45
C ILE A 48 0.69 -9.35 -19.70
N GLY A 49 0.16 -9.26 -20.92
CA GLY A 49 -0.71 -8.15 -21.37
C GLY A 49 0.05 -6.90 -21.82
N GLY A 50 -0.70 -5.89 -22.27
CA GLY A 50 -0.21 -4.62 -22.82
C GLY A 50 -0.21 -4.53 -24.35
N TYR A 51 -0.03 -3.32 -24.91
CA TYR A 51 0.19 -3.13 -26.34
C TYR A 51 1.39 -4.00 -26.77
N ASN A 52 1.18 -4.91 -27.72
CA ASN A 52 2.10 -5.93 -28.26
C ASN A 52 2.18 -7.29 -27.53
N ASN A 53 1.35 -7.57 -26.51
CA ASN A 53 1.20 -8.90 -25.91
C ASN A 53 -0.25 -9.37 -26.10
N GLN A 54 -0.55 -9.97 -27.26
CA GLN A 54 -1.83 -10.66 -27.45
C GLN A 54 -1.86 -11.89 -26.53
N ALA A 55 -2.49 -11.76 -25.36
CA ALA A 55 -2.94 -12.92 -24.61
C ALA A 55 -4.00 -13.66 -25.46
N TYR A 56 -3.88 -14.98 -25.57
CA TYR A 56 -4.80 -15.86 -26.34
C TYR A 56 -6.28 -15.78 -25.93
N SER A 57 -6.65 -15.01 -24.90
CA SER A 57 -8.04 -14.75 -24.54
C SER A 57 -8.43 -13.35 -25.00
N ALA A 58 -9.03 -13.26 -26.18
CA ALA A 58 -9.73 -12.08 -26.66
C ALA A 58 -10.89 -11.75 -25.69
N ILE A 59 -10.72 -10.74 -24.85
CA ILE A 59 -11.77 -9.89 -24.26
C ILE A 59 -11.05 -8.61 -23.82
N ASN A 60 -11.51 -7.48 -24.37
CA ASN A 60 -11.07 -6.12 -24.07
C ASN A 60 -10.83 -5.90 -22.57
N THR A 61 -9.71 -5.26 -22.20
CA THR A 61 -9.31 -4.75 -20.85
C THR A 61 -8.41 -5.60 -19.92
N LYS A 62 -7.53 -6.49 -20.40
CA LYS A 62 -6.51 -7.06 -19.48
C LYS A 62 -5.39 -6.07 -19.20
N SER A 63 -5.40 -5.50 -17.99
CA SER A 63 -4.31 -4.77 -17.36
C SER A 63 -2.99 -5.55 -17.46
N MET A 64 -1.86 -4.86 -17.59
CA MET A 64 -0.55 -5.50 -17.52
C MET A 64 -0.33 -6.07 -16.12
N TYR A 65 0.24 -7.28 -16.04
CA TYR A 65 0.61 -7.91 -14.77
C TYR A 65 1.83 -8.81 -14.95
N ALA A 66 2.48 -9.17 -13.85
CA ALA A 66 3.62 -10.07 -13.81
C ALA A 66 3.27 -11.40 -13.12
N VAL A 67 3.85 -12.48 -13.63
CA VAL A 67 3.74 -13.85 -13.08
C VAL A 67 5.11 -14.51 -12.99
N HIS A 68 5.36 -15.27 -11.93
CA HIS A 68 6.57 -16.07 -11.81
C HIS A 68 6.72 -17.02 -12.99
N THR A 69 7.92 -17.11 -13.56
CA THR A 69 8.20 -18.03 -14.66
C THR A 69 8.15 -19.48 -14.19
N LYS A 70 7.88 -20.40 -15.12
CA LYS A 70 7.89 -21.84 -14.81
C LYS A 70 9.32 -22.36 -14.60
N GLY A 71 10.28 -21.82 -15.34
CA GLY A 71 11.69 -22.19 -15.26
C GLY A 71 12.60 -20.98 -15.50
N GLU A 72 13.88 -21.29 -15.66
CA GLU A 72 14.96 -20.32 -15.87
C GLU A 72 14.75 -19.47 -17.13
N ILE A 73 15.20 -18.22 -17.05
CA ILE A 73 15.26 -17.28 -18.16
C ILE A 73 16.70 -16.78 -18.28
N SER A 74 17.27 -16.83 -19.49
CA SER A 74 18.66 -16.43 -19.71
C SER A 74 18.93 -15.03 -19.16
N GLY A 75 20.00 -14.87 -18.37
CA GLY A 75 20.40 -13.57 -17.82
C GLY A 75 19.53 -13.02 -16.68
N LEU A 76 18.52 -13.76 -16.20
CA LEU A 76 17.76 -13.41 -15.00
C LEU A 76 17.92 -14.49 -13.94
N LEU A 77 17.92 -14.07 -12.67
CA LEU A 77 17.97 -15.00 -11.54
C LEU A 77 16.70 -15.86 -11.51
N PHE A 78 16.87 -17.18 -11.35
CA PHE A 78 15.78 -18.11 -11.09
C PHE A 78 16.16 -19.05 -9.96
N ASP A 79 15.31 -19.12 -8.95
CA ASP A 79 15.46 -19.99 -7.78
C ASP A 79 14.07 -20.56 -7.45
N GLU A 80 13.92 -21.87 -7.61
CA GLU A 80 12.62 -22.54 -7.45
C GLU A 80 12.14 -22.50 -6.00
N ASP A 81 13.02 -22.69 -5.03
CA ASP A 81 12.67 -22.66 -3.61
C ASP A 81 12.23 -21.25 -3.18
N ARG A 82 12.95 -20.20 -3.60
CA ARG A 82 12.54 -18.81 -3.34
C ARG A 82 11.20 -18.48 -3.98
N LYS A 83 10.93 -18.98 -5.19
CA LYS A 83 9.64 -18.82 -5.86
C LYS A 83 8.52 -19.53 -5.10
N LEU A 84 8.71 -20.78 -4.70
CA LEU A 84 7.69 -21.58 -3.98
C LEU A 84 7.38 -21.02 -2.59
N ASN A 85 8.28 -20.22 -2.02
CA ASN A 85 8.08 -19.51 -0.75
C ASN A 85 7.74 -18.02 -0.92
N CYS A 86 7.61 -17.52 -2.16
CA CYS A 86 7.35 -16.11 -2.42
C CYS A 86 5.90 -15.73 -2.06
N ILE A 87 5.73 -14.65 -1.30
CA ILE A 87 4.41 -14.14 -0.89
C ILE A 87 3.58 -13.59 -2.07
N ALA A 88 4.24 -13.17 -3.16
CA ALA A 88 3.59 -12.77 -4.41
C ALA A 88 3.28 -13.95 -5.35
N TYR A 89 3.60 -15.19 -4.97
CA TYR A 89 3.31 -16.38 -5.76
C TYR A 89 2.05 -17.08 -5.24
N ARG A 90 0.97 -17.06 -6.04
CA ARG A 90 -0.32 -17.72 -5.74
C ARG A 90 -0.23 -19.26 -5.56
N GLY A 91 0.91 -19.88 -5.83
CA GLY A 91 1.14 -21.31 -5.63
C GLY A 91 2.05 -21.62 -4.45
N ASN A 92 2.30 -20.66 -3.57
CA ASN A 92 3.17 -20.86 -2.43
C ASN A 92 2.54 -21.81 -1.39
N ARG A 93 3.36 -22.37 -0.49
CA ARG A 93 2.85 -23.23 0.58
C ARG A 93 1.90 -22.44 1.49
N ASN A 94 0.62 -22.79 1.42
CA ASN A 94 -0.50 -22.26 2.22
C ASN A 94 -1.14 -20.94 1.75
N ASN A 95 -0.76 -20.38 0.59
CA ASN A 95 -1.26 -19.07 0.11
C ASN A 95 -1.12 -17.94 1.14
N TRP A 96 -0.29 -18.13 2.17
CA TRP A 96 -0.15 -17.23 3.29
C TRP A 96 0.92 -16.18 2.96
N GLN A 97 0.58 -14.90 3.15
CA GLN A 97 1.38 -13.80 2.62
C GLN A 97 2.28 -13.11 3.65
N ARG A 98 2.14 -13.43 4.96
CA ARG A 98 3.05 -12.99 6.06
C ARG A 98 3.46 -11.51 6.04
N ILE A 99 2.66 -10.65 5.42
CA ILE A 99 2.98 -9.25 5.10
C ILE A 99 3.07 -8.33 6.33
N TYR A 100 2.81 -8.84 7.53
CA TYR A 100 2.72 -8.06 8.76
C TYR A 100 3.56 -8.58 9.94
N GLU A 101 4.43 -9.57 9.73
CA GLU A 101 5.29 -10.05 10.81
C GLU A 101 6.28 -8.96 11.22
N LYS A 102 6.21 -8.56 12.50
CA LYS A 102 7.19 -7.65 13.09
C LYS A 102 8.48 -8.43 13.31
N ARG A 103 9.59 -7.93 12.80
CA ARG A 103 10.93 -8.46 13.10
C ARG A 103 11.73 -7.40 13.83
N GLU A 104 11.94 -7.64 15.12
CA GLU A 104 12.63 -6.69 15.99
C GLU A 104 14.17 -6.72 15.81
N ASP A 105 14.65 -7.74 15.11
CA ASP A 105 16.04 -8.07 14.81
C ASP A 105 16.50 -7.65 13.40
N VAL A 106 15.65 -6.92 12.66
CA VAL A 106 15.94 -6.49 11.28
C VAL A 106 16.29 -5.01 11.25
N GLU A 107 17.41 -4.68 10.60
CA GLU A 107 17.81 -3.29 10.34
C GLU A 107 16.80 -2.57 9.43
N GLU A 108 16.80 -1.23 9.46
CA GLU A 108 15.95 -0.44 8.58
C GLU A 108 16.23 -0.74 7.11
N ASN A 109 15.17 -1.08 6.37
CA ASN A 109 15.27 -1.36 4.95
C ASN A 109 15.26 -0.05 4.13
N LYS A 110 16.46 0.38 3.71
CA LYS A 110 16.64 1.62 2.94
C LYS A 110 16.00 1.58 1.55
N ASP A 111 15.86 0.41 0.94
CA ASP A 111 15.17 0.30 -0.36
C ASP A 111 13.68 0.62 -0.23
N ILE A 112 13.05 0.21 0.87
CA ILE A 112 11.65 0.52 1.18
C ILE A 112 11.49 2.02 1.44
N GLU A 113 12.39 2.62 2.23
CA GLU A 113 12.39 4.06 2.49
C GLU A 113 12.50 4.87 1.17
N ILE A 114 13.45 4.52 0.31
CA ILE A 114 13.63 5.18 -1.00
C ILE A 114 12.39 5.00 -1.88
N TYR A 115 11.77 3.81 -1.89
CA TYR A 115 10.54 3.58 -2.64
C TYR A 115 9.39 4.46 -2.13
N ILE A 116 9.22 4.57 -0.81
CA ILE A 116 8.18 5.39 -0.20
C ILE A 116 8.38 6.86 -0.58
N GLU A 117 9.60 7.39 -0.45
CA GLU A 117 9.87 8.79 -0.81
C GLU A 117 9.65 9.07 -2.30
N LYS A 118 10.09 8.17 -3.20
CA LYS A 118 9.86 8.30 -4.65
C LYS A 118 8.37 8.25 -5.03
N ASN A 119 7.54 7.56 -4.24
CA ASN A 119 6.12 7.36 -4.53
C ASN A 119 5.20 8.06 -3.50
N LYS A 120 5.74 9.01 -2.72
CA LYS A 120 5.09 9.59 -1.53
C LYS A 120 3.69 10.13 -1.82
N PHE A 121 3.49 10.81 -2.96
CA PHE A 121 2.19 11.37 -3.33
C PHE A 121 1.14 10.32 -3.71
N GLN A 122 1.57 9.23 -4.36
CA GLN A 122 0.66 8.14 -4.71
C GLN A 122 0.26 7.38 -3.44
N ILE A 123 1.23 7.06 -2.58
CA ILE A 123 0.99 6.39 -1.29
C ILE A 123 0.06 7.23 -0.42
N ALA A 124 0.26 8.55 -0.33
CA ALA A 124 -0.63 9.44 0.43
C ALA A 124 -2.08 9.42 -0.08
N ARG A 125 -2.27 9.33 -1.40
CA ARG A 125 -3.59 9.20 -2.02
C ARG A 125 -4.23 7.84 -1.74
N ASP A 126 -3.44 6.78 -1.78
CA ASP A 126 -3.93 5.43 -1.49
C ASP A 126 -4.34 5.32 -0.02
N ILE A 127 -3.54 5.88 0.90
CA ILE A 127 -3.90 6.01 2.32
C ILE A 127 -5.18 6.84 2.50
N GLU A 128 -5.31 8.00 1.84
CA GLU A 128 -6.53 8.82 1.86
C GLU A 128 -7.78 8.01 1.48
N ASN A 129 -7.68 7.22 0.41
CA ASN A 129 -8.77 6.36 -0.06
C ASN A 129 -9.13 5.26 0.95
N ILE A 130 -8.14 4.72 1.66
CA ILE A 130 -8.34 3.66 2.66
C ILE A 130 -9.00 4.22 3.94
N ILE A 131 -8.46 5.31 4.48
CA ILE A 131 -8.88 5.84 5.79
C ILE A 131 -10.04 6.84 5.71
N GLY A 132 -10.24 7.46 4.54
CA GLY A 132 -11.28 8.45 4.29
C GLY A 132 -11.06 9.79 4.98
N PHE A 133 -9.80 10.19 5.14
CA PHE A 133 -9.39 11.53 5.56
C PHE A 133 -8.35 12.08 4.58
N LYS A 134 -8.42 13.38 4.26
CA LYS A 134 -7.46 13.99 3.33
C LYS A 134 -6.02 13.82 3.83
N CYS A 135 -5.20 13.18 3.00
CA CYS A 135 -3.76 13.01 3.19
C CYS A 135 -2.95 13.72 2.10
N PHE A 136 -3.59 14.17 1.02
CA PHE A 136 -2.92 14.78 -0.12
C PHE A 136 -3.69 16.02 -0.63
N SER A 137 -2.95 17.01 -1.14
CA SER A 137 -3.52 18.13 -1.89
C SER A 137 -3.14 18.02 -3.36
N GLN A 138 -4.13 17.71 -4.21
CA GLN A 138 -3.95 17.67 -5.66
C GLN A 138 -3.47 19.00 -6.25
N LYS A 139 -3.98 20.12 -5.72
CA LYS A 139 -3.66 21.47 -6.20
C LYS A 139 -2.18 21.82 -6.01
N ASN A 140 -1.63 21.47 -4.86
CA ASN A 140 -0.27 21.87 -4.47
C ASN A 140 0.74 20.73 -4.66
N GLN A 141 0.29 19.56 -5.13
CA GLN A 141 1.09 18.33 -5.19
C GLN A 141 1.90 18.10 -3.91
N GLN A 142 1.23 18.18 -2.76
CA GLN A 142 1.88 18.04 -1.46
C GLN A 142 1.10 17.09 -0.56
N THR A 143 1.82 16.38 0.30
CA THR A 143 1.25 15.63 1.41
C THR A 143 0.72 16.57 2.49
N LEU A 144 -0.25 16.10 3.27
CA LEU A 144 -0.87 16.86 4.35
C LEU A 144 -0.39 16.35 5.70
N LYS A 145 -0.61 17.17 6.75
CA LYS A 145 -0.17 16.90 8.12
C LYS A 145 -0.59 15.51 8.63
N LEU A 146 -1.78 15.03 8.28
CA LEU A 146 -2.24 13.70 8.66
C LEU A 146 -1.34 12.60 8.08
N PHE A 147 -1.01 12.68 6.77
CA PHE A 147 -0.08 11.73 6.15
C PHE A 147 1.27 11.75 6.83
N GLU A 148 1.85 12.94 7.07
CA GLU A 148 3.16 13.04 7.74
C GLU A 148 3.11 12.47 9.15
N SER A 149 1.99 12.65 9.88
CA SER A 149 1.82 12.09 11.23
C SER A 149 1.74 10.57 11.21
N ILE A 150 0.96 9.99 10.28
CA ILE A 150 0.87 8.54 10.07
C ILE A 150 2.26 7.98 9.71
N TYR A 151 2.92 8.58 8.71
CA TYR A 151 4.21 8.09 8.21
C TYR A 151 5.34 8.22 9.23
N GLN A 152 5.36 9.32 10.01
CA GLN A 152 6.31 9.47 11.09
C GLN A 152 6.08 8.42 12.18
N SER A 153 4.81 8.19 12.56
CA SER A 153 4.47 7.14 13.52
C SER A 153 4.84 5.74 13.03
N PHE A 154 4.67 5.48 11.72
CA PHE A 154 5.09 4.24 11.08
C PHE A 154 6.60 4.01 11.25
N LYS A 155 7.43 5.02 10.98
CA LYS A 155 8.89 4.94 11.16
C LYS A 155 9.27 4.73 12.63
N GLU A 156 8.69 5.51 13.53
CA GLU A 156 8.93 5.41 14.99
C GLU A 156 8.57 4.03 15.54
N ASN A 157 7.55 3.39 14.99
CA ASN A 157 7.14 2.04 15.38
C ASN A 157 7.90 0.94 14.62
N LYS A 158 9.13 1.23 14.16
CA LYS A 158 10.00 0.30 13.41
C LYS A 158 9.35 -0.26 12.14
N GLY A 159 8.48 0.51 11.50
CA GLY A 159 7.78 0.10 10.27
C GLY A 159 8.72 -0.17 9.09
N LEU A 160 9.94 0.39 9.10
CA LEU A 160 10.97 0.13 8.08
C LEU A 160 11.84 -1.12 8.39
N CYS A 161 11.73 -1.70 9.59
CA CYS A 161 12.45 -2.91 10.00
C CYS A 161 11.74 -4.16 9.45
N MET A 162 11.84 -4.36 8.14
CA MET A 162 11.19 -5.48 7.45
C MET A 162 12.18 -6.20 6.54
N ALA A 163 12.07 -7.52 6.51
CA ALA A 163 12.89 -8.32 5.63
C ALA A 163 12.62 -7.94 4.16
N PRO A 164 13.64 -7.93 3.28
CA PRO A 164 13.45 -7.61 1.86
C PRO A 164 12.36 -8.44 1.19
N GLU A 165 12.18 -9.70 1.61
CA GLU A 165 11.18 -10.63 1.11
C GLU A 165 9.75 -10.29 1.57
N GLN A 166 9.56 -9.31 2.46
CA GLN A 166 8.25 -8.78 2.84
C GLN A 166 7.90 -7.51 2.07
N PHE A 167 8.82 -7.00 1.24
CA PHE A 167 8.57 -5.81 0.45
C PHE A 167 7.62 -6.11 -0.72
N ILE A 168 6.34 -5.79 -0.52
CA ILE A 168 5.33 -5.76 -1.57
C ILE A 168 4.89 -4.31 -1.79
N PRO A 169 5.28 -3.68 -2.91
CA PRO A 169 4.88 -2.31 -3.27
C PRO A 169 3.38 -2.04 -3.13
N GLU A 170 2.54 -2.99 -3.53
CA GLU A 170 1.08 -2.92 -3.46
C GLU A 170 0.54 -2.78 -2.03
N TYR A 171 1.30 -3.23 -1.01
CA TYR A 171 0.87 -3.26 0.40
C TYR A 171 1.42 -2.13 1.23
N ILE A 172 2.37 -1.36 0.70
CA ILE A 172 3.01 -0.26 1.43
C ILE A 172 1.97 0.70 2.07
N PRO A 173 0.89 1.13 1.39
CA PRO A 173 -0.13 1.96 2.03
C PRO A 173 -0.78 1.31 3.25
N LEU A 174 -1.13 0.02 3.16
CA LEU A 174 -1.76 -0.75 4.23
C LEU A 174 -0.81 -0.99 5.40
N LEU A 175 0.42 -1.34 5.08
CA LEU A 175 1.48 -1.56 6.03
C LEU A 175 1.78 -0.30 6.83
N ILE A 176 1.86 0.86 6.17
CA ILE A 176 2.05 2.15 6.82
C ILE A 176 0.95 2.36 7.87
N ILE A 177 -0.32 2.28 7.49
CA ILE A 177 -1.42 2.56 8.43
C ILE A 177 -1.56 1.53 9.55
N VAL A 178 -1.29 0.24 9.29
CA VAL A 178 -1.41 -0.84 10.29
C VAL A 178 -0.27 -0.79 11.32
N LYS A 179 0.93 -0.35 10.91
CA LYS A 179 2.09 -0.24 11.79
C LYS A 179 2.22 1.15 12.43
N SER A 180 1.40 2.13 12.07
CA SER A 180 1.29 3.38 12.81
C SER A 180 0.56 3.19 14.16
N ASN A 181 0.97 3.94 15.16
CA ASN A 181 0.20 4.12 16.39
C ASN A 181 -1.09 4.92 16.11
N PRO A 182 -2.07 4.91 17.03
CA PRO A 182 -3.25 5.77 16.95
C PRO A 182 -2.89 7.23 16.64
N VAL A 183 -3.57 7.83 15.66
CA VAL A 183 -3.29 9.20 15.22
C VAL A 183 -4.46 10.12 15.57
N ASP A 184 -4.17 11.20 16.31
CA ASP A 184 -5.15 12.25 16.61
C ASP A 184 -5.68 12.87 15.32
N CYS A 185 -7.00 12.85 15.15
CA CYS A 185 -7.66 13.33 13.93
C CYS A 185 -8.13 14.80 14.00
N TRP A 186 -7.75 15.55 15.04
CA TRP A 186 -8.15 16.93 15.21
C TRP A 186 -7.74 17.84 14.05
N GLY A 187 -8.71 18.55 13.48
CA GLY A 187 -8.53 19.51 12.39
C GLY A 187 -8.40 18.89 11.01
N PHE A 188 -8.52 17.56 10.88
CA PHE A 188 -8.44 16.89 9.59
C PHE A 188 -9.79 16.88 8.85
N VAL A 189 -9.72 16.61 7.54
CA VAL A 189 -10.87 16.72 6.62
C VAL A 189 -11.34 15.32 6.28
N PRO A 190 -12.44 14.83 6.87
CA PRO A 190 -13.03 13.56 6.45
C PRO A 190 -13.65 13.68 5.06
N VAL A 191 -13.59 12.60 4.28
CA VAL A 191 -14.09 12.54 2.90
C VAL A 191 -14.91 11.27 2.65
N GLY A 192 -15.74 11.29 1.60
CA GLY A 192 -16.54 10.15 1.17
C GLY A 192 -17.36 9.51 2.30
N LYS A 193 -17.40 8.17 2.32
CA LYS A 193 -18.18 7.39 3.30
C LYS A 193 -17.76 7.64 4.75
N THR A 194 -16.50 8.00 5.00
CA THR A 194 -16.01 8.34 6.35
C THR A 194 -16.69 9.61 6.86
N LYS A 195 -16.81 10.65 6.02
CA LYS A 195 -17.56 11.87 6.36
C LYS A 195 -19.01 11.54 6.72
N ASP A 196 -19.69 10.74 5.91
CA ASP A 196 -21.09 10.37 6.13
C ASP A 196 -21.27 9.61 7.45
N LYS A 197 -20.37 8.67 7.76
CA LYS A 197 -20.38 7.92 9.02
C LYS A 197 -20.19 8.81 10.24
N ILE A 198 -19.30 9.81 10.16
CA ILE A 198 -19.08 10.76 11.27
C ILE A 198 -20.31 11.65 11.46
N ILE A 199 -20.90 12.17 10.37
CA ILE A 199 -22.10 13.02 10.43
C ILE A 199 -23.32 12.25 10.96
N ASN A 200 -23.44 10.96 10.65
CA ASN A 200 -24.53 10.11 11.13
C ASN A 200 -24.32 9.60 12.57
N ASN A 201 -23.15 9.81 13.17
CA ASN A 201 -22.88 9.45 14.55
C ASN A 201 -23.26 10.60 15.49
N ALA A 202 -24.24 10.39 16.36
CA ALA A 202 -24.75 11.42 17.26
C ALA A 202 -23.69 12.03 18.20
N SER A 203 -22.68 11.26 18.61
CA SER A 203 -21.60 11.73 19.47
C SER A 203 -20.51 12.50 18.72
N LEU A 204 -20.33 12.27 17.43
CA LEU A 204 -19.26 12.90 16.64
C LEU A 204 -19.75 14.04 15.73
N LYS A 205 -21.02 14.01 15.30
CA LYS A 205 -21.65 15.04 14.47
C LYS A 205 -21.43 16.48 14.98
N PRO A 206 -21.51 16.78 16.29
CA PRO A 206 -21.32 18.15 16.79
C PRO A 206 -19.91 18.73 16.52
N PHE A 207 -18.95 17.88 16.14
CA PHE A 207 -17.56 18.27 15.90
C PHE A 207 -17.21 18.44 14.43
N ILE A 208 -18.23 18.49 13.56
CA ILE A 208 -18.09 18.79 12.14
C ILE A 208 -18.33 20.28 11.91
N PHE A 209 -17.32 20.96 11.36
CA PHE A 209 -17.33 22.40 11.11
C PHE A 209 -17.08 22.69 9.64
N GLU A 210 -17.84 23.60 9.04
CA GLU A 210 -17.58 24.08 7.69
C GLU A 210 -16.67 25.32 7.76
N GLU A 211 -15.51 25.25 7.10
CA GLU A 211 -14.54 26.34 7.06
C GLU A 211 -14.28 26.79 5.64
N LYS A 212 -14.30 28.11 5.41
CA LYS A 212 -13.88 28.66 4.12
C LYS A 212 -12.36 28.70 4.04
N LYS A 213 -11.80 28.04 3.02
CA LYS A 213 -10.39 28.11 2.66
C LYS A 213 -10.28 28.26 1.14
N ASP A 214 -9.54 29.26 0.68
CA ASP A 214 -9.32 29.53 -0.75
C ASP A 214 -10.62 29.56 -1.59
N ASN A 215 -11.65 30.26 -1.11
CA ASN A 215 -13.00 30.34 -1.72
C ASN A 215 -13.74 29.00 -1.86
N ARG A 216 -13.35 27.97 -1.10
CA ARG A 216 -14.05 26.68 -1.01
C ARG A 216 -14.46 26.41 0.44
N LEU A 217 -15.61 25.76 0.62
CA LEU A 217 -16.03 25.22 1.91
C LEU A 217 -15.37 23.85 2.11
N GLU A 218 -14.64 23.69 3.21
CA GLU A 218 -14.09 22.42 3.66
C GLU A 218 -14.75 22.00 4.98
N THR A 219 -15.18 20.75 5.04
CA THR A 219 -15.67 20.13 6.27
C THR A 219 -14.49 19.67 7.13
N LYS A 220 -14.27 20.32 8.25
CA LYS A 220 -13.24 19.99 9.26
C LYS A 220 -13.84 19.15 10.39
N PHE A 221 -13.09 18.16 10.84
CA PHE A 221 -13.41 17.40 12.03
C PHE A 221 -12.55 17.89 13.19
N LYS A 222 -13.16 18.52 14.19
CA LYS A 222 -12.47 19.10 15.36
C LYS A 222 -13.06 18.56 16.66
N PRO A 223 -12.92 17.25 16.91
CA PRO A 223 -13.45 16.65 18.12
C PRO A 223 -12.78 17.25 19.36
N ASN A 224 -13.58 17.72 20.30
CA ASN A 224 -13.11 18.31 21.53
C ASN A 224 -13.85 17.67 22.71
N PHE A 225 -13.36 16.51 23.14
CA PHE A 225 -13.83 15.88 24.36
C PHE A 225 -12.92 16.30 25.52
N SER A 226 -13.53 16.61 26.66
CA SER A 226 -12.82 17.13 27.84
C SER A 226 -11.84 16.13 28.47
N LYS A 227 -11.93 14.83 28.13
CA LYS A 227 -11.16 13.75 28.77
C LYS A 227 -10.44 12.79 27.82
N SER A 228 -10.67 12.87 26.51
CA SER A 228 -10.02 11.95 25.56
C SER A 228 -9.85 12.55 24.18
N LYS A 229 -8.83 12.13 23.45
CA LYS A 229 -8.70 12.43 22.03
C LYS A 229 -9.62 11.53 21.20
N VAL A 230 -9.84 11.92 19.95
CA VAL A 230 -10.40 11.01 18.95
C VAL A 230 -9.28 10.56 18.06
N GLU A 231 -9.05 9.25 18.03
CA GLU A 231 -7.87 8.69 17.39
C GLU A 231 -8.31 7.79 16.24
N LEU A 232 -7.67 7.98 15.09
CA LEU A 232 -7.77 7.07 13.96
C LEU A 232 -6.85 5.87 14.22
N VAL A 233 -7.42 4.68 14.12
CA VAL A 233 -6.73 3.42 14.35
C VAL A 233 -7.01 2.44 13.21
N CYS A 234 -5.96 1.77 12.75
CA CYS A 234 -6.04 0.69 11.76
C CYS A 234 -5.48 -0.58 12.39
N VAL A 235 -6.31 -1.60 12.57
CA VAL A 235 -5.93 -2.85 13.25
C VAL A 235 -6.30 -4.07 12.42
N LEU A 236 -5.53 -5.14 12.59
CA LEU A 236 -5.91 -6.46 12.13
C LEU A 236 -7.08 -6.98 12.96
N ASN A 237 -7.96 -7.77 12.35
CA ASN A 237 -9.03 -8.45 13.09
C ASN A 237 -8.53 -9.67 13.89
N ASP A 238 -7.38 -10.22 13.50
CA ASP A 238 -6.67 -11.33 14.15
C ASP A 238 -5.16 -11.16 13.91
N ASP A 239 -4.34 -11.43 14.91
CA ASP A 239 -2.89 -11.24 14.83
C ASP A 239 -2.17 -12.40 14.13
N ASN A 240 -2.76 -13.60 14.12
CA ASN A 240 -2.17 -14.82 13.57
C ASN A 240 -2.64 -15.08 12.13
N ASP A 241 -3.93 -14.89 11.87
CA ASP A 241 -4.57 -15.08 10.57
C ASP A 241 -5.51 -13.90 10.24
N PRO A 242 -4.96 -12.69 10.01
CA PRO A 242 -5.76 -11.54 9.61
C PRO A 242 -6.54 -11.80 8.32
N GLN A 243 -7.85 -11.69 8.42
CA GLN A 243 -8.78 -11.73 7.28
C GLN A 243 -9.11 -10.31 6.80
N HIS A 244 -9.12 -9.36 7.73
CA HIS A 244 -9.52 -7.97 7.48
C HIS A 244 -8.63 -6.99 8.25
N ILE A 245 -8.39 -5.83 7.64
CA ILE A 245 -7.92 -4.63 8.33
C ILE A 245 -9.14 -3.77 8.62
N ILE A 246 -9.29 -3.38 9.88
CA ILE A 246 -10.39 -2.56 10.41
C ILE A 246 -9.88 -1.15 10.63
N ILE A 247 -10.47 -0.18 9.93
CA ILE A 247 -10.22 1.24 10.12
C ILE A 247 -11.33 1.79 11.00
N LYS A 248 -10.98 2.35 12.16
CA LYS A 248 -11.94 2.86 13.14
C LYS A 248 -11.47 4.15 13.81
N LEU A 249 -12.42 4.91 14.36
CA LEU A 249 -12.16 5.97 15.32
C LEU A 249 -12.37 5.43 16.74
N LEU A 250 -11.43 5.72 17.64
CA LEU A 250 -11.58 5.51 19.08
C LEU A 250 -11.90 6.85 19.75
N TYR A 251 -12.93 6.88 20.60
CA TYR A 251 -13.35 8.09 21.32
C TYR A 251 -14.23 7.74 22.52
N ASN A 252 -13.98 8.34 23.70
CA ASN A 252 -14.79 8.12 24.92
C ASN A 252 -15.14 6.63 25.17
N GLU A 253 -14.16 5.72 25.09
CA GLU A 253 -14.35 4.26 25.26
C GLU A 253 -15.31 3.62 24.22
N LYS A 254 -15.62 4.34 23.15
CA LYS A 254 -16.43 3.89 22.02
C LYS A 254 -15.58 3.77 20.77
N GLU A 255 -16.13 3.02 19.83
CA GLU A 255 -15.55 2.82 18.52
C GLU A 255 -16.54 3.21 17.43
N LEU A 256 -16.04 3.77 16.33
CA LEU A 256 -16.78 3.92 15.08
C LEU A 256 -15.99 3.27 13.95
N ILE A 257 -16.51 2.17 13.40
CA ILE A 257 -15.89 1.49 12.26
C ILE A 257 -16.13 2.30 10.99
N LEU A 258 -15.06 2.87 10.45
CA LEU A 258 -15.06 3.67 9.23
C LEU A 258 -15.00 2.80 7.99
N ASN A 259 -14.16 1.76 7.99
CA ASN A 259 -13.99 0.88 6.85
C ASN A 259 -13.48 -0.50 7.27
N LYS A 260 -13.71 -1.51 6.43
CA LYS A 260 -13.15 -2.86 6.56
C LYS A 260 -12.68 -3.28 5.17
N ILE A 261 -11.42 -3.70 5.09
CA ILE A 261 -10.76 -4.09 3.84
C ILE A 261 -10.15 -5.48 4.01
N PRO A 262 -10.13 -6.32 2.97
CA PRO A 262 -9.47 -7.62 3.03
C PRO A 262 -7.98 -7.46 3.34
N ALA A 263 -7.43 -8.36 4.15
CA ALA A 263 -6.01 -8.39 4.46
C ALA A 263 -5.18 -9.21 3.45
N ASN A 264 -5.84 -10.01 2.61
CA ASN A 264 -5.20 -10.85 1.60
C ASN A 264 -4.97 -10.10 0.26
N MET A 265 -4.01 -10.57 -0.55
CA MET A 265 -3.93 -10.13 -1.95
C MET A 265 -4.95 -10.84 -2.81
N GLU A 266 -5.85 -10.06 -3.41
CA GLU A 266 -6.40 -10.39 -4.72
C GLU A 266 -5.30 -10.17 -5.78
N VAL A 267 -4.33 -11.08 -5.88
CA VAL A 267 -3.23 -10.99 -6.89
C VAL A 267 -3.75 -11.16 -8.29
#